data_AF-A0A8E0MEM1-F1
#
_entry.id   AF-A0A8E0MEM1-F1
#
_cell.length_a   1.000
_cell.length_b   1.000
_cell.length_c   1.000
_cell.angle_alpha   90.00
_cell.angle_beta   90.00
_cell.angle_gamma   90.00
#
_symmetry.space_group_name_H-M   'P 1'
#
loop_
_entity.id
_entity.type
_entity.pdbx_description
1 polymer ?
#
loop_
_entity_poly.entity_id
_entity_poly.type
_entity_poly.pdbx_seq_one_letter_code
_entity_poly.pdbx_strand_id
1 'polypeptide(L)'
;PAYAFNPNQVVARYNLIYNAGLLAQLGSGYIVGLSHLIGHDEMQLEFVPFSPTLTTKMALIWTKNVPMSGAAQKFLEIFNQLIETV
;
A
#
# COMPACT_ATOMS: atom_id res chain seq x y z
N PRO A 1 -1.98 8.29 28.39
CA PRO A 1 -2.56 6.95 28.18
C PRO A 1 -1.50 5.98 27.63
N ALA A 2 -1.54 4.70 28.02
CA ALA A 2 -0.51 3.69 27.69
C ALA A 2 -0.31 3.42 26.18
N TYR A 3 -1.14 4.03 25.31
CA TYR A 3 -1.11 3.87 23.85
C TYR A 3 -0.86 5.19 23.10
N ALA A 4 -0.35 6.22 23.76
CA ALA A 4 0.04 7.45 23.05
C ALA A 4 1.23 7.17 22.13
N PHE A 5 1.11 7.58 20.86
CA PHE A 5 2.21 7.48 19.90
C PHE A 5 3.46 8.17 20.46
N ASN A 6 4.57 7.43 20.53
CA ASN A 6 5.86 7.95 20.95
C ASN A 6 6.79 8.00 19.72
N PRO A 7 7.21 9.20 19.26
CA PRO A 7 8.07 9.32 18.09
C PRO A 7 9.43 8.61 18.25
N ASN A 8 9.89 8.38 19.50
CA ASN A 8 11.13 7.67 19.76
C ASN A 8 11.05 6.16 19.46
N GLN A 9 9.84 5.61 19.23
CA GLN A 9 9.64 4.23 18.77
C GLN A 9 9.76 4.10 17.24
N VAL A 10 9.87 5.22 16.51
CA VAL A 10 10.05 5.21 15.05
C VAL A 10 11.53 5.03 14.73
N VAL A 11 11.92 3.82 14.35
CA VAL A 11 13.31 3.46 14.00
C VAL A 11 13.73 4.05 12.65
N ALA A 12 12.80 4.12 11.68
CA ALA A 12 13.06 4.65 10.35
C ALA A 12 11.80 5.19 9.68
N ARG A 13 11.99 6.00 8.64
CA ARG A 13 10.94 6.45 7.70
C ARG A 13 11.35 6.05 6.29
N TYR A 14 10.38 5.78 5.43
CA TYR A 14 10.61 5.35 4.06
C TYR A 14 9.54 5.90 3.12
N ASN A 15 9.89 6.02 1.84
CA ASN A 15 8.96 6.30 0.75
C ASN A 15 8.67 5.05 -0.10
N LEU A 16 9.59 4.08 -0.10
CA LEU A 16 9.50 2.86 -0.89
C LEU A 16 9.33 1.65 0.04
N ILE A 17 8.17 1.02 -0.02
CA ILE A 17 7.76 -0.08 0.87
C ILE A 17 8.71 -1.29 0.79
N TYR A 18 9.26 -1.57 -0.39
CA TYR A 18 10.23 -2.65 -0.58
C TYR A 18 11.49 -2.47 0.29
N ASN A 19 12.02 -1.25 0.36
CA ASN A 19 13.21 -0.97 1.18
C ASN A 19 12.92 -1.12 2.68
N ALA A 20 11.71 -0.75 3.13
CA ALA A 20 11.28 -1.02 4.49
C ALA A 20 11.17 -2.52 4.76
N GLY A 21 10.63 -3.27 3.78
CA GLY A 21 10.56 -4.73 3.76
C GLY A 21 11.90 -5.39 4.08
N LEU A 22 12.95 -5.01 3.35
CA LEU A 22 14.31 -5.52 3.59
C LEU A 22 14.80 -5.26 5.02
N LEU A 23 14.53 -4.08 5.58
CA LEU A 23 14.94 -3.75 6.95
C LEU A 23 14.22 -4.60 7.99
N ALA A 24 12.91 -4.84 7.82
CA ALA A 24 12.13 -5.68 8.73
C ALA A 24 12.53 -7.15 8.62
N GLN A 25 12.80 -7.64 7.41
CA GLN A 25 13.29 -9.00 7.19
C GLN A 25 14.65 -9.23 7.89
N LEU A 26 15.49 -8.20 7.96
CA LEU A 26 16.76 -8.21 8.71
C LEU A 26 16.59 -8.02 10.24
N GLY A 27 15.35 -7.93 10.74
CA GLY A 27 15.05 -7.84 12.17
C GLY A 27 15.09 -6.42 12.75
N SER A 28 15.08 -5.38 11.91
CA SER A 28 15.15 -3.98 12.38
C SER A 28 13.84 -3.45 12.98
N GLY A 29 12.75 -4.22 12.92
CA GLY A 29 11.45 -3.86 13.48
C GLY A 29 10.26 -4.26 12.61
N TYR A 30 9.11 -3.61 12.86
CA TYR A 30 7.88 -3.79 12.09
C TYR A 30 7.68 -2.64 11.10
N ILE A 31 6.85 -2.90 10.07
CA ILE A 31 6.50 -1.91 9.04
C ILE A 31 5.01 -1.63 9.14
N VAL A 32 4.64 -0.36 9.02
CA VAL A 32 3.24 0.06 8.90
C VAL A 32 2.99 0.52 7.47
N GLY A 33 2.23 -0.27 6.70
CA GLY A 33 1.95 0.00 5.29
C GLY A 33 0.57 -0.49 4.86
N LEU A 34 0.29 -0.39 3.56
CA LEU A 34 -0.93 -0.96 2.98
C LEU A 34 -0.72 -2.44 2.65
N SER A 35 -1.79 -3.23 2.74
CA SER A 35 -1.77 -4.62 2.32
C SER A 35 -1.50 -4.75 0.82
N HIS A 36 -0.99 -5.91 0.40
CA HIS A 36 -0.70 -6.26 -1.01
C HIS A 36 0.35 -5.41 -1.73
N LEU A 37 1.13 -4.58 -1.00
CA LEU A 37 2.21 -3.79 -1.59
C LEU A 37 3.54 -4.55 -1.76
N ILE A 38 3.73 -5.64 -1.02
CA ILE A 38 4.86 -6.56 -1.15
C ILE A 38 4.27 -7.93 -1.46
N GLY A 39 4.79 -8.62 -2.47
CA GLY A 39 4.33 -9.96 -2.80
C GLY A 39 4.61 -10.94 -1.66
N HIS A 40 3.67 -11.84 -1.37
CA HIS A 40 3.86 -12.87 -0.33
C HIS A 40 5.09 -13.75 -0.57
N ASP A 41 5.49 -13.94 -1.84
CA ASP A 41 6.67 -14.74 -2.20
C ASP A 41 7.97 -13.92 -2.27
N GLU A 42 7.89 -12.59 -2.20
CA GLU A 42 9.06 -11.71 -2.34
C GLU A 42 9.85 -11.60 -1.03
N MET A 43 9.19 -11.73 0.11
CA MET A 43 9.79 -11.59 1.43
C MET A 43 9.14 -12.53 2.44
N GLN A 44 9.92 -13.02 3.41
CA GLN A 44 9.40 -13.78 4.55
C GLN A 44 8.75 -12.85 5.59
N LEU A 45 7.74 -12.10 5.16
CA LEU A 45 6.98 -11.16 5.98
C LEU A 45 5.49 -11.50 5.89
N GLU A 46 4.80 -11.39 7.01
CA GLU A 46 3.36 -11.59 7.09
C GLU A 46 2.67 -10.26 7.39
N PHE A 47 1.60 -9.96 6.64
CA PHE A 47 0.79 -8.78 6.89
C PHE A 47 -0.19 -9.04 8.03
N VAL A 48 -0.04 -8.30 9.13
CA VAL A 48 -0.97 -8.36 10.26
C VAL A 48 -1.85 -7.12 10.23
N PRO A 49 -3.18 -7.25 9.99
CA PRO A 49 -4.07 -6.10 10.01
C PRO A 49 -4.20 -5.53 11.43
N PHE A 50 -4.41 -4.23 11.54
CA PHE A 50 -4.77 -3.62 12.81
C PHE A 50 -6.12 -4.13 13.34
N SER A 51 -6.30 -4.04 14.65
CA SER A 51 -7.59 -4.28 15.31
C SER A 51 -8.00 -3.03 16.10
N PRO A 52 -9.05 -2.29 15.68
CA PRO A 52 -9.88 -2.54 14.50
C PRO A 52 -9.14 -2.31 13.17
N THR A 53 -9.63 -2.93 12.09
CA THR A 53 -9.04 -2.78 10.76
C THR A 53 -9.04 -1.31 10.31
N LEU A 54 -7.88 -0.81 9.91
CA LEU A 54 -7.74 0.50 9.28
C LEU A 54 -7.69 0.34 7.76
N THR A 55 -8.61 1.01 7.07
CA THR A 55 -8.71 0.96 5.60
C THR A 55 -8.54 2.35 5.01
N THR A 56 -7.99 2.43 3.79
CA THR A 56 -7.93 3.66 3.00
C THR A 56 -8.60 3.45 1.64
N LYS A 57 -9.01 4.54 0.99
CA LYS A 57 -9.59 4.50 -0.37
C LYS A 57 -8.49 4.74 -1.40
N MET A 58 -8.51 3.96 -2.47
CA MET A 58 -7.72 4.21 -3.67
C MET A 58 -8.57 4.92 -4.73
N ALA A 59 -7.94 5.79 -5.51
CA ALA A 59 -8.61 6.50 -6.60
C ALA A 59 -7.71 6.50 -7.84
N LEU A 60 -8.33 6.27 -9.00
CA LEU A 60 -7.73 6.53 -10.30
C LEU A 60 -8.07 7.97 -10.70
N ILE A 61 -7.06 8.80 -10.93
CA ILE A 61 -7.22 10.24 -11.15
C ILE A 61 -6.70 10.67 -12.53
N TRP A 62 -7.39 11.63 -13.15
CA TRP A 62 -6.98 12.25 -14.41
C TRP A 62 -7.28 13.75 -14.42
N THR A 63 -6.60 14.49 -15.29
CA THR A 63 -6.83 15.92 -15.49
C THR A 63 -8.18 16.17 -16.15
N LYS A 64 -9.00 17.03 -15.54
CA LYS A 64 -10.42 17.26 -15.88
C LYS A 64 -10.71 17.59 -17.36
N ASN A 65 -9.76 18.21 -18.07
CA ASN A 65 -9.96 18.76 -19.42
C ASN A 65 -9.05 18.13 -20.48
N VAL A 66 -8.45 16.96 -20.20
CA VAL A 66 -7.65 16.24 -21.20
C VAL A 66 -8.48 15.06 -21.70
N PRO A 67 -8.82 15.01 -23.00
CA PRO A 67 -9.48 13.84 -23.57
C PRO A 67 -8.64 12.59 -23.35
N MET A 68 -9.26 11.50 -22.90
CA MET A 68 -8.57 10.21 -22.83
C MET A 68 -8.23 9.74 -24.25
N SER A 69 -7.01 9.25 -24.44
CA SER A 69 -6.65 8.54 -25.66
C SER A 69 -7.48 7.26 -25.79
N GLY A 70 -7.60 6.70 -27.00
CA GLY A 70 -8.28 5.41 -27.19
C GLY A 70 -7.67 4.29 -26.34
N ALA A 71 -6.34 4.29 -26.14
CA ALA A 71 -5.66 3.34 -25.25
C ALA A 71 -6.04 3.54 -23.77
N ALA A 72 -6.15 4.80 -23.30
CA ALA A 72 -6.55 5.09 -21.93
C ALA A 72 -8.01 4.71 -21.65
N GLN A 73 -8.91 4.93 -22.63
CA GLN A 73 -10.29 4.45 -22.55
C GLN A 73 -10.33 2.92 -22.45
N LYS A 74 -9.56 2.22 -23.32
CA LYS A 74 -9.53 0.76 -23.29
C LYS A 74 -8.96 0.21 -21.98
N PHE A 75 -7.93 0.86 -21.45
CA PHE A 75 -7.38 0.53 -20.13
C PHE A 75 -8.45 0.70 -19.04
N LEU A 76 -9.19 1.81 -19.02
CA LEU A 76 -10.23 2.06 -18.02
C LEU A 76 -11.37 1.04 -18.09
N GLU A 77 -11.78 0.63 -19.30
CA GLU A 77 -12.76 -0.45 -19.50
C GLU A 77 -12.29 -1.76 -18.85
N ILE A 78 -11.05 -2.19 -19.16
CA ILE A 78 -10.48 -3.43 -18.62
C ILE A 78 -10.29 -3.31 -17.10
N PHE A 79 -9.80 -2.17 -16.62
CA PHE A 79 -9.61 -1.90 -15.20
C PHE A 79 -10.92 -2.04 -14.42
N ASN A 80 -12.00 -1.42 -14.90
CA ASN A 80 -13.31 -1.52 -14.26
C ASN A 80 -13.85 -2.96 -14.24
N GLN A 81 -13.66 -3.72 -15.33
CA GLN A 81 -14.04 -5.13 -15.37
C GLN A 81 -13.31 -5.98 -14.32
N LEU A 82 -12.02 -5.70 -14.10
CA LEU A 82 -11.19 -6.45 -13.15
C LEU A 82 -11.50 -6.09 -11.68
N ILE A 83 -11.79 -4.82 -11.38
CA ILE A 83 -12.06 -4.40 -10.00
C ILE A 83 -13.48 -4.73 -9.54
N GLU A 84 -14.45 -4.86 -10.44
CA GLU A 84 -15.82 -5.31 -10.10
C GLU A 84 -15.86 -6.78 -9.65
N THR A 85 -14.79 -7.53 -9.92
CA THR A 85 -14.66 -8.95 -9.54
C THR A 85 -13.97 -9.18 -8.19
N VAL A 86 -13.57 -8.10 -7.48
CA VAL A 86 -12.84 -8.13 -6.20
C VAL A 86 -13.70 -7.56 -5.08
#